data_AF-A0AAD6F903-F1
#
_entry.id   AF-A0AAD6F903-F1
#
_cell.length_a   1.000
_cell.length_b   1.000
_cell.length_c   1.000
_cell.angle_alpha   90.00
_cell.angle_beta   90.00
_cell.angle_gamma   90.00
#
_symmetry.space_group_name_H-M   'P 1'
#
loop_
_entity.id
_entity.type
_entity.pdbx_description
1 polymer ?
#
loop_
_entity_poly.entity_id
_entity_poly.type
_entity_poly.pdbx_seq_one_letter_code
_entity_poly.pdbx_strand_id
1 'polypeptide(L)'
;MEVGEASTTAAHILQCKQEMLNVPKHKLIHDVPTRWNSSYDMVERSLEQQAAVYSALTEKALKKNKNINTLSDQDVRLAEDVIEVLKPLKTITTLMCTETTPSVSMILPLKTMLIKFMGPNEKDCPTVKEVKAAIRGSQKDRYTDPALQDFLHKCTAVDPRFKTLSHMDNACREHIYNSLTTEIVAIEEQREATETAGAMSSAGRADPEESGESSSSSSSYSHQEVSHGRTVW
;
A
#
# COMPACT_ATOMS: atom_id res chain seq x y z
N MET A 1 -35.92 1.10 -24.33
CA MET A 1 -35.30 2.39 -23.92
C MET A 1 -35.62 2.74 -22.45
N GLU A 2 -35.93 1.76 -21.58
CA GLU A 2 -36.40 2.02 -20.20
C GLU A 2 -35.32 1.89 -19.09
N VAL A 3 -34.10 1.49 -19.44
CA VAL A 3 -33.06 1.17 -18.44
C VAL A 3 -32.50 2.44 -17.76
N GLY A 4 -32.57 3.60 -18.42
CA GLY A 4 -32.06 4.88 -17.89
C GLY A 4 -32.95 5.51 -16.81
N GLU A 5 -34.27 5.55 -17.02
CA GLU A 5 -35.20 6.25 -16.11
C GLU A 5 -35.37 5.54 -14.77
N ALA A 6 -35.31 4.20 -14.76
CA ALA A 6 -35.39 3.41 -13.54
C ALA A 6 -34.15 3.61 -12.64
N SER A 7 -32.97 3.81 -13.24
CA SER A 7 -31.71 4.07 -12.50
C SER A 7 -31.73 5.43 -11.82
N THR A 8 -32.20 6.47 -12.51
CA THR A 8 -32.33 7.82 -11.94
C THR A 8 -33.39 7.87 -10.83
N THR A 9 -34.51 7.19 -11.02
CA THR A 9 -35.57 7.10 -9.99
C THR A 9 -35.09 6.36 -8.74
N ALA A 10 -34.41 5.22 -8.90
CA ALA A 10 -33.87 4.46 -7.77
C ALA A 10 -32.79 5.23 -7.00
N ALA A 11 -31.90 5.92 -7.71
CA ALA A 11 -30.88 6.76 -7.09
C ALA A 11 -31.49 7.92 -6.30
N HIS A 12 -32.50 8.60 -6.85
CA HIS A 12 -33.22 9.67 -6.15
C HIS A 12 -33.93 9.14 -4.89
N ILE A 13 -34.63 8.01 -4.99
CA ILE A 13 -35.30 7.39 -3.84
C ILE A 13 -34.29 7.03 -2.76
N LEU A 14 -33.16 6.40 -3.11
CA LEU A 14 -32.11 6.08 -2.17
C LEU A 14 -31.61 7.35 -1.46
N GLN A 15 -31.34 8.42 -2.20
CA GLN A 15 -30.91 9.69 -1.62
C GLN A 15 -31.93 10.28 -0.63
N CYS A 16 -33.23 10.27 -0.97
CA CYS A 16 -34.27 10.68 -0.05
C CYS A 16 -34.29 9.82 1.22
N LYS A 17 -34.12 8.50 1.10
CA LYS A 17 -34.04 7.60 2.27
C LYS A 17 -32.80 7.86 3.12
N GLN A 18 -31.67 8.14 2.49
CA GLN A 18 -30.44 8.52 3.20
C GLN A 18 -30.62 9.79 4.03
N GLU A 19 -31.27 10.80 3.45
CA GLU A 19 -31.63 12.04 4.13
C GLU A 19 -32.57 11.80 5.31
N MET A 20 -33.64 11.03 5.11
CA MET A 20 -34.61 10.72 6.16
C MET A 20 -34.01 9.93 7.34
N LEU A 21 -33.07 9.04 7.06
CA LEU A 21 -32.41 8.18 8.06
C LEU A 21 -31.12 8.80 8.62
N ASN A 22 -30.76 10.01 8.18
CA ASN A 22 -29.55 10.71 8.60
C ASN A 22 -28.26 9.88 8.40
N VAL A 23 -28.17 9.14 7.31
CA VAL A 23 -26.94 8.44 6.88
C VAL A 23 -26.24 9.23 5.77
N PRO A 24 -24.92 9.08 5.59
CA PRO A 24 -24.19 9.76 4.51
C PRO A 24 -24.81 9.49 3.12
N LYS A 25 -24.86 10.53 2.28
CA LYS A 25 -25.42 10.43 0.91
C LYS A 25 -24.41 9.82 -0.05
N HIS A 26 -24.23 8.53 0.05
CA HIS A 26 -23.26 7.79 -0.73
C HIS A 26 -23.92 6.96 -1.84
N LYS A 27 -23.29 6.92 -3.01
CA LYS A 27 -23.64 5.92 -4.03
C LYS A 27 -23.19 4.54 -3.55
N LEU A 28 -23.96 3.51 -3.89
CA LEU A 28 -23.53 2.13 -3.70
C LEU A 28 -22.34 1.84 -4.63
N ILE A 29 -21.42 1.02 -4.14
CA ILE A 29 -20.22 0.62 -4.87
C ILE A 29 -20.49 -0.77 -5.45
N HIS A 30 -20.15 -0.98 -6.72
CA HIS A 30 -20.20 -2.30 -7.32
C HIS A 30 -18.85 -2.99 -7.17
N ASP A 31 -18.88 -4.29 -6.95
CA ASP A 31 -17.68 -5.10 -6.98
C ASP A 31 -17.06 -5.13 -8.39
N VAL A 32 -15.73 -5.04 -8.43
CA VAL A 32 -14.89 -5.16 -9.60
C VAL A 32 -14.00 -6.38 -9.37
N PRO A 33 -14.28 -7.53 -10.01
CA PRO A 33 -13.64 -8.82 -9.68
C PRO A 33 -12.11 -8.82 -9.75
N THR A 34 -11.51 -7.92 -10.52
CA THR A 34 -10.05 -7.81 -10.69
C THR A 34 -9.37 -7.06 -9.54
N ARG A 35 -10.12 -6.42 -8.64
CA ARG A 35 -9.58 -5.56 -7.59
C ARG A 35 -10.26 -5.84 -6.26
N TRP A 36 -9.68 -6.71 -5.44
CA TRP A 36 -10.23 -7.09 -4.14
C TRP A 36 -10.67 -5.90 -3.24
N ASN A 37 -9.98 -4.76 -3.37
CA ASN A 37 -10.33 -3.51 -2.69
C ASN A 37 -11.78 -3.05 -2.96
N SER A 38 -12.33 -3.27 -4.17
CA SER A 38 -13.73 -2.93 -4.46
C SER A 38 -14.70 -3.86 -3.75
N SER A 39 -14.34 -5.14 -3.56
CA SER A 39 -15.19 -6.08 -2.84
C SER A 39 -15.29 -5.66 -1.37
N TYR A 40 -14.18 -5.24 -0.77
CA TYR A 40 -14.15 -4.63 0.57
C TYR A 40 -15.02 -3.36 0.63
N ASP A 41 -14.79 -2.41 -0.29
CA ASP A 41 -15.48 -1.12 -0.29
C ASP A 41 -16.99 -1.27 -0.54
N MET A 42 -17.39 -2.25 -1.37
CA MET A 42 -18.79 -2.60 -1.60
C MET A 42 -19.46 -3.06 -0.31
N VAL A 43 -18.86 -4.02 0.39
CA VAL A 43 -19.46 -4.59 1.61
C VAL A 43 -19.49 -3.53 2.72
N GLU A 44 -18.40 -2.80 2.94
CA GLU A 44 -18.35 -1.70 3.92
C GLU A 44 -19.44 -0.64 3.63
N ARG A 45 -19.57 -0.22 2.37
CA ARG A 45 -20.61 0.72 1.95
C ARG A 45 -22.02 0.14 2.10
N SER A 46 -22.20 -1.16 1.84
CA SER A 46 -23.50 -1.80 1.98
C SER A 46 -23.97 -1.89 3.43
N LEU A 47 -23.05 -2.10 4.38
CA LEU A 47 -23.33 -2.09 5.81
C LEU A 47 -23.72 -0.67 6.28
N GLU A 48 -22.95 0.35 5.88
CA GLU A 48 -23.27 1.76 6.18
C GLU A 48 -24.67 2.16 5.66
N GLN A 49 -25.03 1.67 4.47
CA GLN A 49 -26.24 2.07 3.77
C GLN A 49 -27.41 1.10 3.96
N GLN A 50 -27.27 0.07 4.80
CA GLN A 50 -28.22 -1.04 4.91
C GLN A 50 -29.66 -0.57 5.15
N ALA A 51 -29.88 0.32 6.11
CA ALA A 51 -31.21 0.83 6.45
C ALA A 51 -31.83 1.64 5.30
N ALA A 52 -31.04 2.48 4.63
CA ALA A 52 -31.49 3.29 3.50
C ALA A 52 -31.81 2.41 2.28
N VAL A 53 -30.99 1.41 2.01
CA VAL A 53 -31.21 0.43 0.93
C VAL A 53 -32.47 -0.40 1.21
N TYR A 54 -32.65 -0.90 2.43
CA TYR A 54 -33.86 -1.63 2.81
C TYR A 54 -35.13 -0.77 2.65
N SER A 55 -35.09 0.48 3.12
CA SER A 55 -36.22 1.41 2.97
C SER A 55 -36.49 1.76 1.50
N ALA A 56 -35.45 1.92 0.69
CA ALA A 56 -35.62 2.17 -0.75
C ALA A 56 -36.19 0.96 -1.48
N LEU A 57 -35.74 -0.26 -1.17
CA LEU A 57 -36.24 -1.49 -1.81
C LEU A 57 -37.70 -1.79 -1.48
N THR A 58 -38.17 -1.35 -0.31
CA THR A 58 -39.56 -1.53 0.12
C THR A 58 -40.53 -0.48 -0.46
N GLU A 59 -40.02 0.57 -1.12
CA GLU A 59 -40.83 1.60 -1.77
C GLU A 59 -41.61 1.04 -2.96
N LYS A 60 -42.88 1.45 -3.06
CA LYS A 60 -43.80 0.98 -4.10
C LYS A 60 -43.27 1.25 -5.51
N ALA A 61 -42.58 2.37 -5.70
CA ALA A 61 -42.01 2.79 -6.98
C ALA A 61 -40.91 1.84 -7.49
N LEU A 62 -40.21 1.14 -6.59
CA LEU A 62 -39.11 0.20 -6.93
C LEU A 62 -39.53 -1.27 -6.82
N LYS A 63 -40.72 -1.54 -6.30
CA LYS A 63 -41.25 -2.89 -6.04
C LYS A 63 -41.73 -3.59 -7.31
N LYS A 64 -40.82 -3.78 -8.28
CA LYS A 64 -41.05 -4.57 -9.51
C LYS A 64 -40.90 -6.09 -9.24
N ASN A 65 -40.07 -6.47 -8.28
CA ASN A 65 -39.86 -7.86 -7.87
C ASN A 65 -40.45 -8.11 -6.47
N LYS A 66 -41.29 -9.14 -6.32
CA LYS A 66 -41.98 -9.46 -5.06
C LYS A 66 -41.09 -10.13 -4.00
N ASN A 67 -39.91 -10.60 -4.39
CA ASN A 67 -38.99 -11.33 -3.51
C ASN A 67 -37.73 -10.49 -3.27
N ILE A 68 -37.78 -9.61 -2.26
CA ILE A 68 -36.59 -8.91 -1.78
C ILE A 68 -35.90 -9.86 -0.80
N ASN A 69 -34.80 -10.49 -1.23
CA ASN A 69 -33.97 -11.28 -0.34
C ASN A 69 -33.04 -10.33 0.41
N THR A 70 -33.28 -10.15 1.71
CA THR A 70 -32.45 -9.32 2.57
C THR A 70 -31.51 -10.19 3.38
N LEU A 71 -30.35 -9.66 3.72
CA LEU A 71 -29.43 -10.29 4.66
C LEU A 71 -30.12 -10.48 6.01
N SER A 72 -29.89 -11.63 6.65
CA SER A 72 -30.30 -11.84 8.03
C SER A 72 -29.40 -11.03 8.98
N ASP A 73 -29.84 -10.80 10.21
CA ASP A 73 -29.00 -10.14 11.22
C ASP A 73 -27.68 -10.90 11.47
N GLN A 74 -27.67 -12.21 11.25
CA GLN A 74 -26.46 -13.01 11.37
C GLN A 74 -25.49 -12.79 10.21
N ASP A 75 -25.99 -12.62 8.99
CA ASP A 75 -25.17 -12.31 7.81
C ASP A 75 -24.55 -10.91 7.95
N VAL A 76 -25.33 -9.96 8.47
CA VAL A 76 -24.85 -8.58 8.73
C VAL A 76 -23.72 -8.59 9.75
N ARG A 77 -23.92 -9.24 10.90
CA ARG A 77 -22.87 -9.38 11.94
C ARG A 77 -21.61 -10.04 11.39
N LEU A 78 -21.77 -11.10 10.60
CA LEU A 78 -20.63 -11.78 9.99
C LEU A 78 -19.89 -10.87 9.00
N ALA A 79 -20.61 -10.07 8.21
CA ALA A 79 -20.00 -9.11 7.30
C ALA A 79 -19.25 -8.00 8.04
N GLU A 80 -19.80 -7.49 9.16
CA GLU A 80 -19.13 -6.52 10.04
C GLU A 80 -17.82 -7.11 10.59
N ASP A 81 -17.86 -8.32 11.14
CA ASP A 81 -16.71 -9.05 11.66
C ASP A 81 -15.62 -9.24 10.58
N VAL A 82 -16.00 -9.66 9.37
CA VAL A 82 -15.05 -9.89 8.27
C VAL A 82 -14.42 -8.57 7.79
N ILE A 83 -15.21 -7.49 7.70
CA ILE A 83 -14.69 -6.18 7.31
C ILE A 83 -13.71 -5.62 8.34
N GLU A 84 -13.95 -5.85 9.63
CA GLU A 84 -13.00 -5.46 10.68
C GLU A 84 -11.66 -6.19 10.52
N VAL A 85 -11.70 -7.50 10.23
CA VAL A 85 -10.50 -8.32 10.02
C VAL A 85 -9.72 -7.91 8.78
N LEU A 86 -10.41 -7.55 7.70
CA LEU A 86 -9.79 -7.17 6.43
C LEU A 86 -9.28 -5.72 6.41
N LYS A 87 -9.75 -4.86 7.32
CA LYS A 87 -9.42 -3.43 7.37
C LYS A 87 -7.92 -3.13 7.39
N PRO A 88 -7.07 -3.85 8.15
CA PRO A 88 -5.62 -3.62 8.11
C PRO A 88 -5.00 -3.96 6.76
N LEU A 89 -5.47 -5.02 6.06
CA LEU A 89 -4.97 -5.32 4.71
C LEU A 89 -5.31 -4.19 3.75
N LYS A 90 -6.54 -3.65 3.85
CA LYS A 90 -7.00 -2.55 2.98
C LYS A 90 -6.15 -1.31 3.22
N THR A 91 -5.88 -1.01 4.49
CA THR A 91 -5.04 0.11 4.90
C THR A 91 -3.62 -0.04 4.37
N ILE A 92 -2.99 -1.19 4.60
CA ILE A 92 -1.63 -1.49 4.13
C ILE A 92 -1.54 -1.42 2.60
N THR A 93 -2.49 -2.04 1.91
CA THR A 93 -2.50 -2.05 0.43
C THR A 93 -2.67 -0.65 -0.11
N THR A 94 -3.58 0.15 0.46
CA THR A 94 -3.78 1.54 0.04
C THR A 94 -2.52 2.35 0.27
N LEU A 95 -1.92 2.27 1.46
CA LEU A 95 -0.65 2.93 1.79
C LEU A 95 0.43 2.60 0.74
N MET A 96 0.66 1.31 0.48
CA MET A 96 1.69 0.84 -0.45
C MET A 96 1.41 1.24 -1.90
N CYS A 97 0.14 1.36 -2.30
CA CYS A 97 -0.24 1.83 -3.64
C CYS A 97 -0.11 3.35 -3.80
N THR A 98 -0.29 4.13 -2.72
CA THR A 98 -0.24 5.60 -2.78
C THR A 98 1.12 6.18 -2.43
N GLU A 99 2.04 5.38 -1.87
CA GLU A 99 3.34 5.83 -1.43
C GLU A 99 4.21 6.29 -2.61
N THR A 100 4.79 7.49 -2.49
CA THR A 100 5.69 8.07 -3.50
C THR A 100 7.18 7.87 -3.19
N THR A 101 7.51 7.33 -2.02
CA THR A 101 8.89 7.11 -1.55
C THR A 101 9.24 5.61 -1.49
N PRO A 102 10.52 5.22 -1.30
CA PRO A 102 10.93 3.82 -1.30
C PRO A 102 10.15 2.98 -0.29
N SER A 103 9.38 2.02 -0.79
CA SER A 103 8.48 1.19 0.01
C SER A 103 9.11 -0.09 0.55
N VAL A 104 10.33 -0.40 0.13
CA VAL A 104 11.03 -1.66 0.47
C VAL A 104 11.29 -1.78 1.97
N SER A 105 11.65 -0.68 2.65
CA SER A 105 11.85 -0.64 4.10
C SER A 105 10.57 -0.91 4.91
N MET A 106 9.40 -0.80 4.29
CA MET A 106 8.11 -1.04 4.96
C MET A 106 7.66 -2.50 4.87
N ILE A 107 8.25 -3.31 3.98
CA ILE A 107 7.80 -4.68 3.71
C ILE A 107 7.81 -5.54 4.98
N LEU A 108 8.94 -5.60 5.71
CA LEU A 108 9.06 -6.43 6.91
C LEU A 108 8.25 -5.88 8.09
N PRO A 109 8.30 -4.57 8.43
CA PRO A 109 7.46 -4.02 9.49
C PRO A 109 5.96 -4.29 9.26
N LEU A 110 5.46 -4.06 8.04
CA LEU A 110 4.05 -4.27 7.71
C LEU A 110 3.67 -5.74 7.71
N LYS A 111 4.52 -6.63 7.17
CA LYS A 111 4.31 -8.09 7.23
C LYS A 111 4.20 -8.56 8.69
N THR A 112 5.11 -8.14 9.56
CA THR A 112 5.12 -8.56 10.95
C THR A 112 3.91 -8.00 11.72
N MET A 113 3.57 -6.73 11.50
CA MET A 113 2.36 -6.12 12.05
C MET A 113 1.10 -6.90 11.63
N LEU A 114 1.00 -7.25 10.35
CA LEU A 114 -0.12 -8.00 9.78
C LEU A 114 -0.23 -9.40 10.41
N ILE A 115 0.88 -10.16 10.50
CA ILE A 115 0.89 -11.49 11.12
C ILE A 115 0.49 -11.41 12.61
N LYS A 116 0.93 -10.38 13.33
CA LYS A 116 0.53 -10.14 14.72
C LYS A 116 -0.97 -9.86 14.82
N PHE A 117 -1.50 -8.99 13.96
CA PHE A 117 -2.92 -8.65 13.94
C PHE A 117 -3.81 -9.84 13.60
N MET A 118 -3.37 -10.72 12.68
CA MET A 118 -4.06 -11.97 12.33
C MET A 118 -3.93 -13.04 13.42
N GLY A 119 -3.59 -12.63 14.66
CA GLY A 119 -3.51 -13.39 15.90
C GLY A 119 -4.70 -14.32 16.11
N PRO A 120 -4.53 -15.56 16.60
CA PRO A 120 -5.65 -16.26 17.20
C PRO A 120 -6.19 -15.43 18.36
N ASN A 121 -7.49 -15.18 18.38
CA ASN A 121 -8.19 -14.50 19.46
C ASN A 121 -9.42 -15.32 19.84
N GLU A 122 -9.59 -15.58 21.13
CA GLU A 122 -10.69 -16.42 21.64
C GLU A 122 -12.07 -15.84 21.38
N LYS A 123 -12.15 -14.51 21.26
CA LYS A 123 -13.40 -13.78 20.99
C LYS A 123 -13.85 -13.87 19.53
N ASP A 124 -12.98 -14.35 18.64
CA ASP A 124 -13.30 -14.44 17.22
C ASP A 124 -14.37 -15.52 16.95
N CYS A 125 -15.31 -15.24 16.06
CA CYS A 125 -16.23 -16.25 15.55
C CYS A 125 -15.49 -17.27 14.65
N PRO A 126 -16.05 -18.49 14.41
CA PRO A 126 -15.37 -19.53 13.64
C PRO A 126 -14.89 -19.06 12.25
N THR A 127 -15.73 -18.31 11.53
CA THR A 127 -15.38 -17.78 10.21
C THR A 127 -14.24 -16.77 10.28
N VAL A 128 -14.21 -15.89 11.29
CA VAL A 128 -13.08 -14.96 11.49
C VAL A 128 -11.78 -15.72 11.77
N LYS A 129 -11.83 -16.78 12.59
CA LYS A 129 -10.66 -17.63 12.86
C LYS A 129 -10.13 -18.25 11.56
N GLU A 130 -11.01 -18.75 10.70
CA GLU A 130 -10.66 -19.29 9.38
C GLU A 130 -10.04 -18.22 8.47
N VAL A 131 -10.66 -17.04 8.38
CA VAL A 131 -10.14 -15.91 7.57
C VAL A 131 -8.76 -15.49 8.06
N LYS A 132 -8.57 -15.29 9.37
CA LYS A 132 -7.26 -14.94 9.95
C LYS A 132 -6.23 -16.03 9.69
N ALA A 133 -6.60 -17.30 9.84
CA ALA A 133 -5.71 -18.43 9.57
C ALA A 133 -5.29 -18.50 8.10
N ALA A 134 -6.24 -18.32 7.16
CA ALA A 134 -5.97 -18.30 5.73
C ALA A 134 -5.04 -17.13 5.34
N ILE A 135 -5.31 -15.92 5.86
CA ILE A 135 -4.46 -14.75 5.61
C ILE A 135 -3.06 -15.00 6.17
N ARG A 136 -2.94 -15.42 7.43
CA ARG A 136 -1.65 -15.72 8.06
C ARG A 136 -0.88 -16.78 7.26
N GLY A 137 -1.55 -17.84 6.82
CA GLY A 137 -0.97 -18.88 5.97
C GLY A 137 -0.39 -18.31 4.69
N SER A 138 -1.17 -17.48 3.97
CA SER A 138 -0.73 -16.85 2.71
C SER A 138 0.49 -15.93 2.83
N GLN A 139 0.76 -15.41 4.04
CA GLN A 139 1.89 -14.52 4.32
C GLN A 139 3.13 -15.26 4.85
N LYS A 140 2.97 -16.50 5.36
CA LYS A 140 4.05 -17.23 6.02
C LYS A 140 5.22 -17.49 5.07
N ASP A 141 4.91 -17.93 3.86
CA ASP A 141 5.91 -18.37 2.88
C ASP A 141 6.46 -17.23 2.00
N ARG A 142 5.96 -16.01 2.20
CA ARG A 142 6.45 -14.84 1.45
C ARG A 142 7.75 -14.33 2.05
N TYR A 143 8.72 -14.00 1.19
CA TYR A 143 10.02 -13.45 1.60
C TYR A 143 10.80 -14.39 2.53
N THR A 144 10.77 -15.71 2.33
CA THR A 144 11.48 -16.67 3.21
C THR A 144 12.94 -16.90 2.81
N ASP A 145 13.33 -16.50 1.60
CA ASP A 145 14.69 -16.61 1.12
C ASP A 145 15.67 -15.84 2.04
N PRO A 146 16.75 -16.48 2.53
CA PRO A 146 17.68 -15.85 3.48
C PRO A 146 18.38 -14.61 2.93
N ALA A 147 18.77 -14.60 1.65
CA ALA A 147 19.47 -13.47 1.04
C ALA A 147 18.51 -12.28 0.88
N LEU A 148 17.27 -12.54 0.46
CA LEU A 148 16.22 -11.54 0.41
C LEU A 148 15.86 -10.99 1.80
N GLN A 149 15.81 -11.87 2.81
CA GLN A 149 15.57 -11.44 4.19
C GLN A 149 16.67 -10.49 4.67
N ASP A 150 17.95 -10.84 4.49
CA ASP A 150 19.07 -9.99 4.85
C ASP A 150 18.99 -8.62 4.16
N PHE A 151 18.73 -8.60 2.85
CA PHE A 151 18.52 -7.37 2.08
C PHE A 151 17.37 -6.52 2.64
N LEU A 152 16.19 -7.10 2.87
CA LEU A 152 15.02 -6.39 3.38
C LEU A 152 15.26 -5.85 4.80
N HIS A 153 15.96 -6.59 5.65
CA HIS A 153 16.33 -6.16 6.99
C HIS A 153 17.28 -4.97 6.94
N LYS A 154 18.29 -4.99 6.06
CA LYS A 154 19.19 -3.86 5.81
C LYS A 154 18.43 -2.63 5.33
N CYS A 155 17.55 -2.78 4.34
CA CYS A 155 16.68 -1.69 3.86
C CYS A 155 15.81 -1.11 4.98
N THR A 156 15.30 -1.95 5.88
CA THR A 156 14.49 -1.50 7.01
C THR A 156 15.34 -0.77 8.06
N ALA A 157 16.57 -1.23 8.31
CA ALA A 157 17.48 -0.64 9.29
C ALA A 157 17.97 0.76 8.91
N VAL A 158 18.19 1.00 7.61
CA VAL A 158 18.63 2.31 7.10
C VAL A 158 17.50 3.34 7.03
N ASP A 159 16.24 2.92 7.14
CA ASP A 159 15.09 3.83 7.19
C ASP A 159 14.95 4.43 8.60
N PRO A 160 15.05 5.77 8.76
CA PRO A 160 14.93 6.42 10.06
C PRO A 160 13.63 6.09 10.82
N ARG A 161 12.54 5.79 10.10
CA ARG A 161 11.24 5.45 10.69
C ARG A 161 11.26 4.12 11.43
N PHE A 162 12.17 3.21 11.07
CA PHE A 162 12.21 1.84 11.58
C PHE A 162 13.53 1.47 12.27
N LYS A 163 14.38 2.47 12.61
CA LYS A 163 15.69 2.28 13.23
C LYS A 163 15.68 1.38 14.48
N THR A 164 14.59 1.36 15.25
CA THR A 164 14.48 0.51 16.44
C THR A 164 14.35 -0.98 16.12
N LEU A 165 13.92 -1.32 14.90
CA LEU A 165 13.70 -2.68 14.42
C LEU A 165 12.90 -3.52 15.43
N SER A 166 11.83 -2.93 16.00
CA SER A 166 11.06 -3.52 17.11
C SER A 166 10.33 -4.83 16.79
N HIS A 167 10.42 -5.30 15.54
CA HIS A 167 9.77 -6.50 15.04
C HIS A 167 10.68 -7.74 15.07
N MET A 168 11.96 -7.60 15.43
CA MET A 168 12.92 -8.69 15.56
C MET A 168 13.55 -8.74 16.96
N ASP A 169 14.26 -9.82 17.25
CA ASP A 169 14.99 -9.97 18.50
C ASP A 169 16.28 -9.13 18.52
N ASN A 170 16.85 -8.95 19.71
CA ASN A 170 18.04 -8.13 19.87
C ASN A 170 19.25 -8.71 19.12
N ALA A 171 19.37 -10.04 19.06
CA ALA A 171 20.49 -10.72 18.40
C ALA A 171 20.49 -10.51 16.87
N CYS A 172 19.35 -10.70 16.20
CA CYS A 172 19.24 -10.41 14.78
C CYS A 172 19.45 -8.92 14.50
N ARG A 173 18.94 -8.04 15.37
CA ARG A 173 19.15 -6.60 15.22
C ARG A 173 20.63 -6.22 15.25
N GLU A 174 21.38 -6.74 16.23
CA GLU A 174 22.83 -6.51 16.33
C GLU A 174 23.58 -7.04 15.12
N HIS A 175 23.23 -8.24 14.64
CA HIS A 175 23.82 -8.81 13.43
C HIS A 175 23.65 -7.89 12.21
N ILE A 176 22.44 -7.36 11.99
CA ILE A 176 22.17 -6.47 10.86
C ILE A 176 22.98 -5.18 10.95
N TYR A 177 23.06 -4.56 12.14
CA TYR A 177 23.85 -3.35 12.32
C TYR A 177 25.36 -3.58 12.15
N ASN A 178 25.87 -4.73 12.61
CA ASN A 178 27.28 -5.10 12.41
C ASN A 178 27.60 -5.36 10.93
N SER A 179 26.70 -6.03 10.21
CA SER A 179 26.83 -6.23 8.76
C SER A 179 26.86 -4.90 8.02
N LEU A 180 25.93 -4.00 8.35
CA LEU A 180 25.86 -2.66 7.74
C LEU A 180 27.12 -1.84 8.03
N THR A 181 27.63 -1.89 9.26
CA THR A 181 28.85 -1.17 9.64
C THR A 181 30.04 -1.67 8.83
N THR A 182 30.20 -3.00 8.70
CA THR A 182 31.26 -3.60 7.89
C THR A 182 31.17 -3.19 6.42
N GLU A 183 29.95 -3.17 5.85
CA GLU A 183 29.74 -2.74 4.47
C GLU A 183 30.05 -1.25 4.25
N ILE A 184 29.65 -0.39 5.20
CA ILE A 184 29.95 1.05 5.13
C ILE A 184 31.46 1.29 5.13
N VAL A 185 32.19 0.66 6.05
CA VAL A 185 33.66 0.76 6.13
C VAL A 185 34.30 0.30 4.82
N ALA A 186 33.87 -0.83 4.26
CA ALA A 186 34.39 -1.34 3.00
C ALA A 186 34.12 -0.38 1.81
N ILE A 187 32.97 0.29 1.80
CA ILE A 187 32.63 1.30 0.78
C ILE A 187 33.53 2.54 0.92
N GLU A 188 33.80 2.98 2.15
CA GLU A 188 34.70 4.10 2.42
C GLU A 188 36.13 3.81 1.99
N GLU A 189 36.67 2.62 2.32
CA GLU A 189 38.01 2.19 1.90
C GLU A 189 38.15 2.12 0.37
N GLN A 190 37.12 1.59 -0.33
CA GLN A 190 37.10 1.56 -1.79
C GLN A 190 37.04 2.97 -2.39
N ARG A 191 36.29 3.87 -1.78
CA ARG A 191 36.19 5.27 -2.23
C ARG A 191 37.54 5.97 -2.10
N GLU A 192 38.23 5.82 -0.97
CA GLU A 192 39.57 6.39 -0.74
C GLU A 192 40.61 5.86 -1.74
N ALA A 193 40.59 4.55 -2.03
CA ALA A 193 41.47 3.93 -3.02
C ALA A 193 41.21 4.44 -4.45
N THR A 194 39.95 4.75 -4.78
CA THR A 194 39.57 5.26 -6.10
C THR A 194 39.93 6.75 -6.26
N GLU A 195 39.76 7.55 -5.20
CA GLU A 195 40.14 8.96 -5.17
C GLU A 195 41.67 9.15 -5.25
N THR A 196 42.46 8.30 -4.56
CA THR A 196 43.93 8.32 -4.67
C THR A 196 44.43 7.87 -6.05
N ALA A 197 43.80 6.88 -6.68
CA ALA A 197 44.13 6.47 -8.05
C ALA A 197 43.79 7.56 -9.10
N GLY A 198 42.67 8.29 -8.92
CA GLY A 198 42.29 9.42 -9.76
C GLY A 198 43.21 10.64 -9.63
N ALA A 199 43.70 10.91 -8.42
CA ALA A 199 44.68 11.97 -8.15
C ALA A 199 46.06 11.66 -8.76
N MET A 200 46.52 10.41 -8.70
CA MET A 200 47.78 9.99 -9.36
C MET A 200 47.69 10.01 -10.89
N SER A 201 46.52 9.72 -11.46
CA SER A 201 46.26 9.82 -12.91
C SER A 201 46.26 11.28 -13.42
N SER A 202 45.73 12.22 -12.64
CA SER A 202 45.71 13.66 -12.98
C SER A 202 47.06 14.37 -12.75
N ALA A 203 47.87 13.90 -11.78
CA ALA A 203 49.23 14.40 -11.57
C ALA A 203 50.24 13.95 -12.64
N GLY A 204 49.92 12.88 -13.40
CA GLY A 204 50.76 12.36 -14.49
C GLY A 204 50.64 13.10 -15.83
N ARG A 205 49.77 14.11 -15.92
CA ARG A 205 49.55 14.91 -17.14
C ARG A 205 50.08 16.33 -16.94
N ALA A 206 51.38 16.44 -16.69
CA ALA A 206 52.11 17.69 -16.87
C ALA A 206 52.48 17.77 -18.36
N ASP A 207 51.71 18.53 -19.13
CA ASP A 207 52.08 18.89 -20.50
C ASP A 207 53.32 19.82 -20.48
N PRO A 208 54.27 19.67 -21.43
CA PRO A 208 55.36 20.62 -21.60
C PRO A 208 54.82 21.94 -22.17
N GLU A 209 55.43 23.05 -21.74
CA GLU A 209 55.22 24.38 -22.32
C GLU A 209 55.35 24.36 -23.86
N GLU A 210 54.33 24.84 -24.56
CA GLU A 210 54.54 25.50 -25.84
C GLU A 210 53.57 26.69 -26.00
N SER A 211 54.18 27.82 -26.32
CA SER A 211 53.61 29.14 -26.59
C SER A 211 52.64 29.15 -27.77
N GLY A 212 51.59 30.01 -27.71
CA GLY A 212 51.04 30.65 -28.91
C GLY A 212 49.51 30.70 -29.02
N GLU A 213 48.99 31.94 -28.92
CA GLU A 213 47.85 32.51 -29.64
C GLU A 213 46.39 32.03 -29.38
N SER A 214 45.70 32.88 -28.63
CA SER A 214 44.34 33.42 -28.85
C SER A 214 43.46 32.82 -29.97
N SER A 215 42.30 32.29 -29.60
CA SER A 215 41.02 32.73 -30.19
C SER A 215 39.81 32.22 -29.40
N SER A 216 38.87 33.14 -29.24
CA SER A 216 37.62 33.04 -28.50
C SER A 216 36.51 32.34 -29.28
N SER A 217 35.73 31.47 -28.62
CA SER A 217 34.30 31.34 -28.94
C SER A 217 33.54 30.57 -27.85
N SER A 218 32.62 31.28 -27.19
CA SER A 218 31.60 30.72 -26.29
C SER A 218 30.51 30.01 -27.08
N SER A 219 30.02 28.87 -26.59
CA SER A 219 28.67 28.41 -26.89
C SER A 219 28.10 27.58 -25.73
N SER A 220 27.29 28.26 -24.93
CA SER A 220 26.38 27.72 -23.94
C SER A 220 25.29 26.85 -24.61
N TYR A 221 25.08 25.63 -24.12
CA TYR A 221 23.86 24.87 -24.42
C TYR A 221 23.12 24.50 -23.14
N SER A 222 21.84 24.82 -23.19
CA SER A 222 20.87 24.98 -22.13
C SER A 222 20.18 23.68 -21.72
N HIS A 223 19.89 23.58 -20.43
CA HIS A 223 18.94 22.66 -19.82
C HIS A 223 17.59 22.68 -20.54
N GLN A 224 17.02 21.50 -20.78
CA GLN A 224 15.60 21.36 -21.07
C GLN A 224 15.02 20.26 -20.19
N GLU A 225 14.29 20.69 -19.16
CA GLU A 225 13.44 19.83 -18.33
C GLU A 225 12.28 19.30 -19.16
N VAL A 226 12.06 17.99 -19.14
CA VAL A 226 10.85 17.36 -19.69
C VAL A 226 10.02 16.84 -18.54
N SER A 227 9.05 17.67 -18.15
CA SER A 227 7.90 17.32 -17.31
C SER A 227 7.15 16.14 -17.90
N HIS A 228 7.14 15.00 -17.20
CA HIS A 228 6.23 13.90 -17.47
C HIS A 228 5.22 13.81 -16.33
N GLY A 229 4.02 14.35 -16.58
CA GLY A 229 2.83 14.06 -15.78
C GLY A 229 2.56 12.56 -15.78
N ARG A 230 2.53 11.97 -14.59
CA ARG A 230 2.29 10.54 -14.43
C ARG A 230 0.92 10.32 -13.82
N THR A 231 0.04 9.75 -14.63
CA THR A 231 -1.27 9.22 -14.25
C THR A 231 -1.06 8.07 -13.26
N VAL A 232 -1.66 8.20 -12.08
CA VAL A 232 -1.56 7.23 -10.97
C VAL A 232 -2.52 6.07 -11.25
N TRP A 233 -2.02 4.84 -11.09
CA TRP A 233 -2.81 3.60 -11.06
C TRP A 233 -3.00 3.13 -9.62
#